data_AF-A0A0C2W555-F1
#
_entry.id   AF-A0A0C2W555-F1
#
_cell.length_a   1.000
_cell.length_b   1.000
_cell.length_c   1.000
_cell.angle_alpha   90.00
_cell.angle_beta   90.00
_cell.angle_gamma   90.00
#
_symmetry.space_group_name_H-M   'P 1'
#
loop_
_entity.id
_entity.type
_entity.pdbx_description
1 polymer ?
#
loop_
_entity_poly.entity_id
_entity_poly.type
_entity_poly.pdbx_seq_one_letter_code
_entity_poly.pdbx_strand_id
1 'polypeptide(L)' 'MKNSRYGVHEIVDLRELLNFNWSCLSEAKQRVQVIKDEDLKKLAEESILQLTVSIDKMNEFISASATRMTQ' A
#
# COMPACT_ATOMS: atom_id res chain seq x y z
N MET A 1 -18.71 -24.70 8.30
CA MET A 1 -17.79 -24.08 7.33
C MET A 1 -16.60 -23.52 8.11
N LYS A 2 -15.38 -24.01 7.85
CA LYS A 2 -14.16 -23.41 8.41
C LYS A 2 -14.00 -22.04 7.74
N ASN A 3 -14.17 -20.96 8.50
CA ASN A 3 -14.02 -19.59 8.02
C ASN A 3 -12.52 -19.27 7.83
N SER A 4 -11.90 -19.72 6.73
CA SER A 4 -10.71 -19.04 6.21
C SER A 4 -11.20 -17.79 5.50
N ARG A 5 -11.06 -16.61 6.13
CA ARG A 5 -11.63 -15.34 5.63
C ARG A 5 -11.13 -14.95 4.23
N TYR A 6 -9.99 -15.48 3.79
CA TYR A 6 -9.38 -15.25 2.48
C TYR A 6 -8.63 -16.51 2.04
N GLY A 7 -8.72 -16.85 0.76
CA GLY A 7 -7.93 -17.89 0.10
C GLY A 7 -6.61 -17.35 -0.45
N VAL A 8 -5.82 -18.25 -1.05
CA VAL A 8 -4.50 -17.92 -1.63
C VAL A 8 -4.63 -16.83 -2.70
N HIS A 9 -5.66 -16.90 -3.54
CA HIS A 9 -5.89 -15.93 -4.62
C HIS A 9 -6.09 -14.51 -4.07
N GLU A 10 -6.95 -14.31 -3.07
CA GLU A 10 -7.16 -12.96 -2.51
C GLU A 10 -5.88 -12.42 -1.86
N ILE A 11 -5.05 -13.26 -1.24
CA ILE A 11 -3.77 -12.83 -0.66
C ILE A 11 -2.75 -12.45 -1.74
N VAL A 12 -2.73 -13.16 -2.86
CA VAL A 12 -1.87 -12.81 -4.01
C VAL A 12 -2.31 -11.47 -4.61
N ASP A 13 -3.60 -11.29 -4.87
CA ASP A 13 -4.14 -10.03 -5.42
C ASP A 13 -3.81 -8.84 -4.49
N LEU A 14 -3.93 -9.03 -3.17
CA LEU A 14 -3.57 -8.00 -2.20
C LEU A 14 -2.08 -7.68 -2.18
N ARG A 15 -1.21 -8.67 -2.41
CA ARG A 15 0.24 -8.44 -2.56
C ARG A 15 0.57 -7.70 -3.84
N GLU A 16 -0.13 -7.98 -4.93
CA GLU A 16 0.03 -7.23 -6.19
C GLU A 16 -0.39 -5.76 -6.03
N LEU A 17 -1.53 -5.50 -5.38
CA LEU A 17 -1.96 -4.14 -5.04
C LEU A 17 -0.96 -3.42 -4.13
N LEU A 18 -0.42 -4.12 -3.13
CA LEU A 18 0.62 -3.58 -2.26
C LEU A 18 1.88 -3.18 -3.04
N ASN A 19 2.33 -4.04 -3.96
CA ASN A 19 3.48 -3.75 -4.83
C ASN A 19 3.22 -2.54 -5.73
N PHE A 20 2.02 -2.45 -6.31
CA PHE A 20 1.62 -1.30 -7.10
C PHE A 20 1.66 0.00 -6.27
N ASN A 21 1.14 -0.02 -5.04
CA ASN A 21 1.18 1.14 -4.15
C ASN A 21 2.62 1.55 -3.80
N TRP A 22 3.53 0.60 -3.62
CA TRP A 22 4.96 0.89 -3.44
C TRP A 22 5.58 1.61 -4.64
N SER A 23 5.26 1.17 -5.86
CA SER A 23 5.71 1.84 -7.09
C SER A 23 5.17 3.27 -7.17
N CYS A 24 3.88 3.48 -6.87
CA CYS A 24 3.27 4.80 -6.81
C CYS A 24 3.92 5.70 -5.77
N LEU A 25 4.23 5.18 -4.58
CA LEU A 25 4.91 5.93 -3.53
C LEU A 25 6.33 6.34 -3.95
N SER A 26 7.07 5.44 -4.61
CA SER A 26 8.41 5.72 -5.11
C SER A 26 8.38 6.85 -6.14
N GLU A 27 7.48 6.76 -7.11
CA GLU A 27 7.31 7.78 -8.15
C GLU A 27 6.87 9.13 -7.56
N ALA A 28 5.92 9.14 -6.62
CA ALA A 28 5.46 10.35 -5.96
C ALA A 28 6.60 11.05 -5.20
N LYS A 29 7.43 10.28 -4.47
CA LYS A 29 8.62 10.80 -3.77
C LYS A 29 9.67 11.37 -4.71
N GLN A 30 9.81 10.86 -5.93
CA GLN A 30 10.69 11.44 -6.93
C GLN A 30 10.11 12.73 -7.50
N ARG A 31 8.82 12.72 -7.84
CA ARG A 31 8.13 13.88 -8.44
C ARG A 31 8.06 15.08 -7.49
N VAL A 32 7.85 14.88 -6.20
CA VAL A 32 7.77 15.98 -5.24
C VAL A 32 9.06 16.81 -5.16
N GLN A 33 10.22 16.21 -5.49
CA GLN A 33 11.51 16.91 -5.50
C GLN A 33 11.64 17.93 -6.64
N VAL A 34 10.84 17.79 -7.71
CA VAL A 34 10.92 18.64 -8.90
C VAL A 34 9.74 19.60 -9.05
N ILE A 35 8.72 19.48 -8.19
CA ILE A 35 7.59 20.40 -8.15
C ILE A 35 8.05 21.74 -7.57
N LYS A 36 7.84 22.81 -8.34
CA LYS A 36 8.18 24.19 -7.95
C LYS A 36 7.00 24.98 -7.38
N ASP A 37 5.78 24.53 -7.68
CA ASP A 37 4.57 25.13 -7.16
C ASP A 37 4.33 24.61 -5.73
N GLU A 38 4.34 25.50 -4.75
CA GLU A 38 4.29 25.13 -3.33
C GLU A 38 2.95 24.49 -2.93
N ASP A 39 1.85 24.86 -3.55
CA ASP A 39 0.54 24.28 -3.24
C ASP A 39 0.42 22.88 -3.84
N LEU A 40 0.89 22.70 -5.08
CA LEU A 40 0.99 21.37 -5.70
C LEU A 40 1.95 20.46 -4.94
N LYS A 41 3.05 21.02 -4.40
CA LYS A 41 4.01 20.28 -3.59
C LYS A 41 3.37 19.77 -2.31
N LYS A 42 2.61 20.61 -1.59
CA LYS A 42 1.87 20.19 -0.39
C LYS A 42 0.88 19.06 -0.70
N LEU A 43 0.12 19.17 -1.79
CA LEU A 43 -0.81 18.11 -2.20
C LEU A 43 -0.07 16.80 -2.51
N ALA A 44 1.11 16.87 -3.13
CA ALA A 44 1.94 15.70 -3.38
C ALA A 44 2.49 15.10 -2.06
N GLU A 45 2.91 15.92 -1.10
CA GLU A 45 3.35 15.48 0.23
C GLU A 45 2.22 14.81 1.02
N GLU A 46 1.01 15.35 0.98
CA GLU A 46 -0.18 14.73 1.56
C GLU A 46 -0.50 13.37 0.91
N SER A 47 -0.40 13.29 -0.41
CA SER A 47 -0.59 12.02 -1.14
C SER A 47 0.46 10.98 -0.76
N ILE A 48 1.74 11.37 -0.62
CA ILE A 48 2.82 10.51 -0.14
C ILE A 48 2.52 9.99 1.28
N LEU A 49 2.03 10.85 2.16
CA LEU A 49 1.64 10.47 3.52
C LEU A 49 0.51 9.43 3.51
N GLN A 50 -0.54 9.67 2.72
CA GLN A 50 -1.67 8.74 2.59
C GLN A 50 -1.24 7.38 2.02
N LEU A 51 -0.40 7.39 0.98
CA LEU A 51 0.15 6.16 0.38
C LEU A 51 0.99 5.37 1.39
N THR A 52 1.82 6.06 2.18
CA THR A 52 2.64 5.42 3.22
C THR A 52 1.74 4.74 4.27
N VAL A 53 0.74 5.44 4.79
CA VAL A 53 -0.22 4.87 5.75
C VAL A 53 -1.02 3.70 5.15
N SER A 54 -1.39 3.79 3.87
CA SER A 54 -2.10 2.72 3.17
C SER A 54 -1.26 1.46 3.04
N ILE A 55 0.01 1.60 2.64
CA ILE A 55 0.98 0.51 2.53
C ILE A 55 1.18 -0.18 3.88
N ASP A 56 1.35 0.58 4.96
CA ASP A 56 1.54 0.03 6.31
C ASP A 56 0.32 -0.80 6.75
N LYS A 57 -0.89 -0.27 6.56
CA LYS A 57 -2.14 -0.97 6.87
C LYS A 57 -2.33 -2.23 6.01
N MET A 58 -1.99 -2.16 4.73
CA MET A 58 -2.06 -3.33 3.84
C MET A 58 -1.06 -4.40 4.24
N ASN A 59 0.17 -4.01 4.61
CA ASN A 59 1.19 -4.93 5.12
C ASN A 59 0.73 -5.63 6.40
N GLU A 60 0.18 -4.89 7.35
CA GLU A 60 -0.38 -5.44 8.59
C GLU A 60 -1.50 -6.44 8.29
N PHE A 61 -2.44 -6.05 7.42
CA PHE A 61 -3.57 -6.87 7.02
C PHE A 61 -3.15 -8.19 6.33
N ILE A 62 -2.23 -8.10 5.37
CA ILE A 62 -1.72 -9.27 4.63
C ILE A 62 -0.95 -10.19 5.57
N SER A 63 -0.13 -9.65 6.47
CA SER A 63 0.64 -10.43 7.45
C SER A 63 -0.27 -11.17 8.42
N ALA A 64 -1.29 -10.49 8.94
CA ALA A 64 -2.31 -11.09 9.81
C ALA A 64 -3.13 -12.18 9.10
N SER A 65 -3.38 -12.02 7.80
CA SER A 65 -4.15 -12.97 7.00
C SER A 65 -3.33 -14.19 6.56
N ALA A 66 -2.05 -14.00 6.20
CA ALA A 66 -1.13 -15.09 5.85
C ALA A 66 -0.87 -16.02 7.05
N THR A 67 -0.74 -15.46 8.26
CA THR A 67 -0.51 -16.23 9.50
C THR A 67 -1.67 -17.21 9.80
N ARG A 68 -2.90 -16.86 9.36
CA ARG A 68 -4.11 -17.69 9.55
C ARG A 68 -4.28 -18.78 8.49
N MET A 69 -3.50 -18.79 7.42
CA MET A 69 -3.52 -19.86 6.40
C MET A 69 -2.69 -21.08 6.81
N THR A 70 -1.72 -20.88 7.71
CA THR A 70 -0.84 -21.93 8.26
C THR A 70 -1.38 -22.64 9.50
N GLN A 71 -2.58 -22.28 9.98
CA GLN A 71 -3.30 -22.94 11.10
C GLN A 71 -4.54 -23.67 10.59
#